data_AF-A0A933ATE0-F1
#
_entry.id   AF-A0A933ATE0-F1
#
_cell.length_a   1.000
_cell.length_b   1.000
_cell.length_c   1.000
_cell.angle_alpha   90.00
_cell.angle_beta   90.00
_cell.angle_gamma   90.00
#
_symmetry.space_group_name_H-M   'P 1'
#
loop_
_entity.id
_entity.type
_entity.pdbx_description
1 polymer ?
#
loop_
_entity_poly.entity_id
_entity_poly.type
_entity_poly.pdbx_seq_one_letter_code
_entity_poly.pdbx_strand_id
1 'polypeptide(L)'
;MDDGLATGYTALAAVQILACRRPRRIVVAAPVASSHARATLAHASVPVDVVVPCEVSAAPFFVDSYYDDFCQLSETETIQLLQRRHVAVYKTAPLGTQARQCTSSPQI
;
A
#
# COMPACT_ATOMS: atom_id res chain seq x y z
N MET A 1 1.68 5.48 -2.97
CA MET A 1 0.51 5.43 -2.09
C MET A 1 0.35 3.99 -1.66
N ASP A 2 0.08 3.76 -0.38
CA ASP A 2 -0.23 2.44 0.18
C ASP A 2 -1.30 2.61 1.28
N ASP A 3 -1.91 1.51 1.73
CA ASP A 3 -2.81 1.52 2.89
C ASP A 3 -2.04 1.59 4.21
N GLY A 4 -0.86 1.00 4.28
CA GLY A 4 0.05 1.16 5.40
C GLY A 4 1.45 0.66 5.10
N LEU A 5 2.42 1.15 5.87
CA LEU A 5 3.81 0.75 5.72
C LEU A 5 4.27 -0.05 6.93
N ALA A 6 4.21 -1.38 6.82
CA ALA A 6 4.65 -2.28 7.88
C ALA A 6 6.18 -2.31 8.01
N THR A 7 6.89 -2.80 6.99
CA THR A 7 8.36 -2.86 7.00
C THR A 7 9.03 -1.83 6.10
N GLY A 8 8.27 -1.25 5.16
CA GLY A 8 8.75 -0.27 4.19
C GLY A 8 9.50 -0.86 2.99
N TYR A 9 9.81 -2.16 2.94
CA TYR A 9 10.61 -2.76 1.85
C TYR A 9 9.91 -2.72 0.48
N THR A 10 8.60 -2.96 0.42
CA THR A 10 7.84 -2.85 -0.83
C THR A 10 7.89 -1.43 -1.40
N ALA A 11 7.71 -0.43 -0.53
CA ALA A 11 7.81 0.97 -0.91
C ALA A 11 9.24 1.34 -1.32
N LEU A 12 10.27 0.86 -0.62
CA LEU A 12 11.68 1.08 -0.98
C LEU A 12 12.01 0.51 -2.37
N ALA A 13 11.57 -0.71 -2.67
CA ALA A 13 11.76 -1.30 -4.00
C ALA A 13 11.06 -0.47 -5.09
N ALA A 14 9.82 -0.02 -4.83
CA ALA A 14 9.10 0.84 -5.76
C ALA A 14 9.84 2.18 -5.99
N VAL A 15 10.38 2.80 -4.93
CA VAL A 15 11.20 4.01 -5.03
C VAL A 15 12.43 3.77 -5.92
N GLN A 16 13.15 2.66 -5.71
CA GLN A 16 14.35 2.33 -6.51
C GLN A 16 14.01 2.15 -8.00
N ILE A 17 12.89 1.48 -8.31
CA ILE A 17 12.41 1.33 -9.70
C ILE A 17 12.03 2.69 -10.30
N LEU A 18 11.33 3.54 -9.54
CA LEU A 18 10.94 4.88 -9.99
C LEU A 18 12.14 5.79 -10.20
N ALA A 19 13.19 5.69 -9.37
CA ALA A 19 14.41 6.48 -9.48
C ALA A 19 15.08 6.34 -10.87
N CYS A 20 15.03 5.14 -11.46
CA CYS A 20 15.55 4.87 -12.81
C CYS A 20 14.86 5.73 -13.90
N ARG A 21 13.63 6.20 -13.64
CA ARG A 21 12.87 7.06 -14.55
C ARG A 21 13.16 8.56 -14.35
N ARG A 22 14.09 8.91 -13.46
CA ARG A 22 14.51 10.30 -13.14
C ARG A 22 13.33 11.26 -12.88
N PRO A 23 12.39 10.91 -11.96
CA PRO A 23 11.33 11.82 -11.59
C PRO A 23 11.89 13.06 -10.90
N ARG A 24 11.21 14.19 -11.05
CA ARG A 24 11.59 15.44 -10.35
C ARG A 24 11.51 15.31 -8.83
N ARG A 25 10.64 14.44 -8.32
CA ARG A 25 10.40 14.17 -6.89
C ARG A 25 9.71 12.82 -6.72
N ILE A 26 10.01 12.13 -5.62
CA ILE A 26 9.30 10.91 -5.21
C ILE A 26 8.69 11.17 -3.83
N VAL A 27 7.38 10.93 -3.71
CA VAL A 27 6.64 11.02 -2.45
C VAL A 27 6.05 9.65 -2.14
N VAL A 28 6.41 9.11 -0.98
CA VAL A 28 5.77 7.91 -0.41
C VAL A 28 4.75 8.40 0.61
N ALA A 29 3.52 7.93 0.49
CA ALA A 29 2.44 8.36 1.36
C ALA A 29 1.53 7.17 1.68
N ALA A 30 1.18 7.06 2.96
CA ALA A 30 0.27 6.07 3.51
C ALA A 30 -0.39 6.66 4.77
N PRO A 31 -1.62 6.28 5.12
CA PRO A 31 -2.29 6.72 6.35
C PRO A 31 -1.52 6.35 7.63
N VAL A 32 -0.93 5.16 7.67
CA VAL A 32 -0.21 4.63 8.84
C VAL A 32 1.12 3.99 8.46
N ALA A 33 2.14 4.12 9.31
CA ALA A 33 3.42 3.42 9.14
C ALA A 33 4.05 3.07 10.49
N SER A 34 4.85 2.00 10.49
CA SER A 34 5.79 1.79 11.59
C SER A 34 6.99 2.75 11.47
N SER A 35 7.60 3.10 12.60
CA SER A 35 8.87 3.85 12.62
C SER A 35 9.99 3.08 11.89
N HIS A 36 9.94 1.74 11.91
CA HIS A 36 10.85 0.88 11.15
C HIS A 36 10.71 1.11 9.64
N ALA A 37 9.49 1.23 9.11
CA ALA A 37 9.29 1.49 7.68
C ALA A 37 9.85 2.85 7.24
N ARG A 38 9.75 3.87 8.09
CA ARG A 38 10.37 5.19 7.83
C ARG A 38 11.90 5.11 7.85
N ALA A 39 12.46 4.36 8.80
CA ALA A 39 13.89 4.08 8.81
C ALA A 39 14.33 3.32 7.54
N THR A 40 13.57 2.32 7.09
CA THR A 40 13.83 1.60 5.83
C THR A 40 13.85 2.55 4.62
N LEU A 41 12.87 3.46 4.52
CA LEU A 41 12.81 4.43 3.42
C LEU A 41 13.94 5.47 3.45
N ALA A 42 14.52 5.75 4.63
CA ALA A 42 15.69 6.61 4.73
C ALA A 42 16.95 6.03 4.05
N HIS A 43 16.96 4.72 3.75
CA HIS A 43 18.03 4.04 3.01
C HIS A 43 17.83 4.07 1.48
N ALA A 44 16.83 4.79 0.98
CA ALA A 44 16.64 4.98 -0.45
C ALA A 44 17.87 5.64 -1.10
N SER A 45 18.20 5.22 -2.32
CA SER A 45 19.34 5.76 -3.09
C SER A 45 19.10 7.17 -3.63
N VAL A 46 17.89 7.70 -3.47
CA VAL A 46 17.46 9.04 -3.87
C VAL A 46 16.64 9.68 -2.75
N PRO A 47 16.55 11.02 -2.68
CA PRO A 47 15.68 11.70 -1.72
C PRO A 47 14.21 11.29 -1.91
N VAL A 48 13.55 10.97 -0.80
CA VAL A 48 12.12 10.61 -0.75
C VAL A 48 11.43 11.44 0.32
N ASP A 49 10.32 12.08 -0.04
CA ASP A 49 9.43 12.69 0.94
C ASP A 49 8.47 11.62 1.47
N VAL A 50 8.41 11.44 2.79
CA VAL A 50 7.52 10.48 3.44
C VAL A 50 6.39 11.23 4.14
N VAL A 51 5.15 11.02 3.69
CA VAL A 51 3.96 11.68 4.24
C VAL A 51 3.09 10.62 4.91
N VAL A 52 3.23 10.51 6.23
CA VAL A 52 2.49 9.58 7.06
C VAL A 52 1.94 10.33 8.28
N PRO A 53 0.62 10.54 8.39
CA PRO A 53 0.04 11.25 9.53
C PRO A 53 0.03 10.42 10.82
N CYS A 54 -0.02 9.09 10.73
CA CYS A 54 0.04 8.19 11.88
C CYS A 54 1.32 7.34 11.84
N GLU A 55 2.35 7.74 12.57
CA GLU A 55 3.59 6.97 12.71
C GLU A 55 3.64 6.28 14.08
N VAL A 56 3.87 4.97 14.08
CA VAL A 56 3.79 4.14 15.28
C VAL A 56 5.14 3.51 15.58
N SER A 57 5.64 3.72 16.80
CA SER A 57 6.88 3.12 17.29
C SER A 57 6.69 1.80 18.04
N ALA A 58 5.45 1.43 18.36
CA ALA A 58 5.14 0.19 19.05
C ALA A 58 5.34 -1.03 18.12
N ALA A 59 5.82 -2.13 18.69
CA ALA A 59 5.93 -3.43 18.04
C ALA A 59 5.23 -4.50 18.91
N PRO A 60 4.56 -5.49 18.30
CA PRO A 60 4.42 -5.72 16.86
C PRO A 60 3.48 -4.68 16.18
N PHE A 61 3.71 -4.42 14.89
CA PHE A 61 2.89 -3.51 14.08
C PHE A 61 2.20 -4.30 12.96
N PHE A 62 0.89 -4.13 12.84
CA PHE A 62 0.07 -4.69 11.76
C PHE A 62 -0.77 -3.56 11.16
N VAL A 63 -0.87 -3.50 9.82
CA VAL A 63 -1.59 -2.40 9.15
C VAL A 63 -3.09 -2.49 9.42
N ASP A 64 -3.63 -3.71 9.40
CA ASP A 64 -5.05 -4.01 9.58
C ASP A 64 -5.61 -3.56 10.93
N SER A 65 -4.81 -3.55 12.00
CA SER A 65 -5.23 -3.10 13.33
C SER A 65 -5.56 -1.60 13.44
N TYR A 66 -5.31 -0.82 12.39
CA TYR A 66 -5.61 0.62 12.31
C TYR A 66 -6.85 0.93 11.46
N TYR A 67 -7.57 -0.10 11.03
CA TYR A 67 -8.78 0.02 10.23
C TYR A 67 -9.94 -0.75 10.88
N ASP A 68 -11.08 -0.09 11.04
CA ASP A 68 -12.31 -0.76 11.50
C ASP A 68 -12.81 -1.79 10.46
N ASP A 69 -12.57 -1.51 9.18
CA ASP A 69 -12.84 -2.38 8.04
C ASP A 69 -11.57 -2.52 7.20
N PHE A 70 -10.97 -3.71 7.24
CA PHE A 70 -9.80 -4.08 6.45
C PHE A 70 -10.10 -5.23 5.49
N CYS A 71 -11.24 -5.16 4.80
CA CYS A 71 -11.60 -6.20 3.85
C CYS A 71 -10.68 -6.19 2.62
N GLN A 72 -10.02 -7.34 2.40
CA GLN A 72 -9.21 -7.55 1.22
C GLN A 72 -10.07 -7.47 -0.05
N LEU A 73 -9.56 -6.74 -1.04
CA LEU A 73 -10.18 -6.70 -2.37
C LEU A 73 -9.94 -8.03 -3.07
N SER A 74 -11.01 -8.58 -3.67
CA SER A 74 -10.85 -9.70 -4.59
C SER A 74 -10.07 -9.28 -5.84
N GLU A 75 -9.48 -10.25 -6.53
CA GLU A 75 -8.83 -10.02 -7.82
C GLU A 75 -9.80 -9.36 -8.82
N THR A 76 -11.04 -9.86 -8.89
CA THR A 76 -12.08 -9.31 -9.77
C THR A 76 -12.42 -7.86 -9.43
N GLU A 77 -12.60 -7.52 -8.15
CA GLU A 77 -12.84 -6.13 -7.75
C GLU A 77 -11.64 -5.24 -8.07
N THR A 78 -10.42 -5.73 -7.86
CA THR A 78 -9.18 -5.01 -8.17
C THR A 78 -9.11 -4.66 -9.66
N ILE A 79 -9.34 -5.64 -10.54
CA ILE A 79 -9.34 -5.42 -12.00
C ILE A 79 -10.44 -4.44 -12.40
N GLN A 80 -11.66 -4.57 -11.86
CA GLN A 80 -12.75 -3.66 -12.15
C GLN A 80 -12.43 -2.22 -11.75
N LEU A 81 -11.80 -2.01 -10.59
CA LEU A 81 -11.39 -0.68 -10.13
C LEU A 81 -10.32 -0.06 -11.04
N LEU A 82 -9.36 -0.85 -11.52
CA LEU A 82 -8.33 -0.39 -12.45
C LEU A 82 -8.93 -0.03 -13.83
N GLN A 83 -9.88 -0.84 -14.32
CA GLN A 83 -10.56 -0.58 -15.60
C GLN A 83 -11.43 0.68 -15.58
N ARG A 84 -12.06 1.00 -14.44
CA ARG A 84 -12.84 2.24 -14.28
C ARG A 84 -12.00 3.52 -14.46
N ARG A 85 -10.66 3.42 -14.43
CA ARG A 85 -9.73 4.55 -14.58
C ARG A 85 -8.77 4.38 -15.75
N HIS A 86 -9.24 4.09 -16.97
CA HIS A 86 -8.46 4.15 -18.23
C HIS A 86 -7.00 3.62 -18.15
N VAL A 87 -6.74 2.62 -17.30
CA VAL A 87 -5.52 1.82 -17.39
C VAL A 87 -5.89 0.67 -18.30
N ALA A 88 -5.31 0.61 -19.49
CA ALA A 88 -5.48 -0.53 -20.38
C ALA A 88 -4.80 -1.74 -19.72
N VAL A 89 -5.52 -2.43 -18.84
CA VAL A 89 -5.10 -3.71 -18.26
C VAL A 89 -5.64 -4.81 -19.17
N TYR A 90 -4.76 -5.73 -19.55
CA TYR A 90 -4.97 -6.78 -20.54
C TYR A 90 -6.35 -7.47 -20.44
N LYS A 91 -6.94 -7.77 -21.61
CA LYS A 91 -8.27 -8.35 -21.77
C LYS A 91 -8.28 -9.81 -21.26
N THR A 92 -8.68 -10.04 -20.00
CA THR A 92 -8.97 -11.38 -19.46
C THR A 92 -10.49 -11.58 -19.29
N ALA A 93 -10.93 -12.83 -19.51
CA ALA A 93 -12.33 -13.23 -19.37
C ALA A 93 -12.83 -13.05 -17.93
N PRO A 94 -14.13 -12.74 -17.72
CA PRO A 94 -14.64 -12.44 -16.39
C PRO A 94 -14.61 -13.70 -15.50
N LEU A 95 -13.80 -13.65 -14.44
CA LEU A 95 -13.87 -14.60 -13.34
C LEU A 95 -15.10 -14.27 -12.49
N GLY A 96 -15.88 -15.30 -12.15
CA GLY A 96 -17.17 -15.18 -11.47
C GLY A 96 -17.13 -14.30 -10.21
N THR A 97 -18.21 -13.56 -10.01
CA THR A 97 -18.37 -12.62 -8.89
C THR A 97 -18.68 -13.41 -7.61
N GLN A 98 -17.74 -13.55 -6.69
CA GLN A 98 -18.07 -13.78 -5.28
C GLN A 98 -17.96 -12.46 -4.53
N ALA A 99 -19.03 -12.14 -3.79
CA ALA A 99 -19.12 -10.95 -2.96
C ALA A 99 -18.22 -11.08 -1.71
N ARG A 100 -17.85 -9.92 -1.15
CA ARG A 100 -17.00 -9.78 0.04
C ARG A 100 -17.50 -10.63 1.20
N GLN A 101 -16.60 -11.43 1.78
CA GLN A 101 -16.77 -11.96 3.13
C GLN A 101 -15.90 -11.13 4.07
N CYS A 102 -16.50 -10.06 4.58
CA CYS A 102 -15.92 -9.22 5.63
C CYS A 102 -16.20 -9.88 6.98
N THR A 103 -15.20 -10.49 7.60
CA THR A 103 -15.25 -10.77 9.03
C THR A 103 -14.61 -9.59 9.74
N SER A 104 -15.38 -8.85 10.55
CA SER A 104 -14.81 -7.89 11.48
C SER A 104 -13.75 -8.61 12.32
N SER A 105 -12.49 -8.18 12.27
CA SER A 105 -11.46 -8.73 13.15
C SER A 105 -11.92 -8.56 14.60
N PRO A 106 -11.86 -9.61 15.43
CA PRO A 106 -12.15 -9.45 16.86
C PRO A 106 -11.14 -8.45 17.42
N GLN A 107 -11.67 -7.38 18.00
CA GLN A 107 -10.89 -6.47 18.83
C GLN A 107 -10.24 -7.33 19.92
N ILE A 108 -8.90 -7.37 19.96
CA ILE A 108 -8.14 -8.04 21.03
C ILE A 108 -8.31 -7.24 22.32
#